data_AF-A0A9D6N631-F1
#
_entry.id   AF-A0A9D6N631-F1
#
_cell.length_a   1.000
_cell.length_b   1.000
_cell.length_c   1.000
_cell.angle_alpha   90.00
_cell.angle_beta   90.00
_cell.angle_gamma   90.00
#
_symmetry.space_group_name_H-M   'P 1'
#
loop_
_entity.id
_entity.type
_entity.pdbx_description
1 polymer ?
#
loop_
_entity_poly.entity_id
_entity_poly.type
_entity_poly.pdbx_seq_one_letter_code
_entity_poly.pdbx_strand_id
1 'polypeptide(L)'
;MEYFTRKAYEATQAPKGRKAWHQLEKQYTTHLRSINPLLKDGWRSVATQDLSDEVLQVAERPAFDQVILELESHVLILRGVRQARLPEPTVEPPSWICHEIHVVDDDTVELKVLLSEGEIRVTAEEARIYCSDAGAFRRTA
;
A
#
# COMPACT_ATOMS: atom_id res chain seq x y z
N MET A 1 8.91 -7.93 -9.91
CA MET A 1 8.32 -7.35 -11.14
C MET A 1 7.38 -6.25 -10.68
N GLU A 2 7.40 -5.07 -11.29
CA GLU A 2 6.58 -3.92 -10.87
C GLU A 2 5.40 -3.76 -11.85
N TYR A 3 4.17 -3.81 -11.37
CA TYR A 3 2.96 -3.66 -12.21
C TYR A 3 2.54 -2.19 -12.31
N PHE A 4 2.46 -1.48 -11.18
CA PHE A 4 2.01 -0.11 -11.07
C PHE A 4 3.22 0.84 -10.97
N THR A 5 3.28 1.73 -11.96
CA THR A 5 4.30 2.79 -12.07
C THR A 5 3.61 4.14 -12.21
N ARG A 6 4.29 5.22 -11.80
CA ARG A 6 3.81 6.60 -12.01
C ARG A 6 3.42 6.84 -13.47
N LYS A 7 4.28 6.44 -14.41
CA LYS A 7 4.06 6.58 -15.85
C LYS A 7 2.80 5.84 -16.32
N ALA A 8 2.55 4.63 -15.80
CA ALA A 8 1.34 3.87 -16.12
C ALA A 8 0.09 4.57 -15.57
N TYR A 9 0.15 5.14 -14.37
CA TYR A 9 -0.94 5.91 -13.79
C TYR A 9 -1.23 7.19 -14.58
N GLU A 10 -0.21 7.97 -14.94
CA GLU A 10 -0.38 9.18 -15.77
C GLU A 10 -1.02 8.85 -17.13
N ALA A 11 -0.69 7.70 -17.72
CA ALA A 11 -1.30 7.28 -18.98
C ALA A 11 -2.83 7.04 -18.88
N THR A 12 -3.38 6.81 -17.67
CA THR A 12 -4.83 6.62 -17.45
C THR A 12 -5.67 7.85 -17.82
N GLN A 13 -5.04 9.01 -18.01
CA GLN A 13 -5.71 10.20 -18.52
C GLN A 13 -6.21 10.02 -19.97
N ALA A 14 -5.65 9.07 -20.72
CA ALA A 14 -6.11 8.70 -22.05
C ALA A 14 -6.91 7.39 -22.06
N PRO A 15 -7.92 7.22 -22.95
CA PRO A 15 -8.72 5.99 -23.01
C PRO A 15 -7.89 4.70 -23.23
N LYS A 16 -6.82 4.78 -24.04
CA LYS A 16 -5.90 3.65 -24.25
C LYS A 16 -5.12 3.30 -22.97
N GLY A 17 -4.71 4.29 -22.19
CA GLY A 17 -3.99 4.06 -20.95
C GLY A 17 -4.91 3.50 -19.85
N ARG A 18 -6.18 3.90 -19.78
CA ARG A 18 -7.16 3.25 -18.88
C ARG A 18 -7.28 1.75 -19.14
N LYS A 19 -7.36 1.36 -20.42
CA LYS A 19 -7.39 -0.06 -20.80
C LYS A 19 -6.11 -0.79 -20.40
N ALA A 20 -4.95 -0.16 -20.56
CA ALA A 20 -3.68 -0.74 -20.14
C ALA A 20 -3.60 -0.89 -18.62
N TRP A 21 -4.08 0.11 -17.87
CA TRP A 21 -4.16 0.07 -16.41
C TRP A 21 -5.04 -1.07 -15.90
N HIS A 22 -6.24 -1.23 -16.46
CA HIS A 22 -7.09 -2.38 -16.14
C HIS A 22 -6.45 -3.73 -16.46
N GLN A 23 -5.58 -3.79 -17.47
CA GLN A 23 -4.83 -5.00 -17.77
C GLN A 23 -3.76 -5.27 -16.70
N LEU A 24 -3.09 -4.23 -16.19
CA LEU A 24 -2.15 -4.34 -15.06
C LEU A 24 -2.87 -4.81 -13.79
N GLU A 25 -4.04 -4.24 -13.48
CA GLU A 25 -4.87 -4.67 -12.33
C GLU A 25 -5.21 -6.17 -12.41
N LYS A 26 -5.57 -6.67 -13.60
CA LYS A 26 -5.84 -8.11 -13.82
C LYS A 26 -4.59 -8.97 -13.66
N GLN A 27 -3.46 -8.52 -14.18
CA GLN A 27 -2.19 -9.24 -14.03
C GLN A 27 -1.78 -9.29 -12.56
N TYR A 28 -1.89 -8.17 -11.85
CA TYR A 28 -1.59 -8.07 -10.43
C TYR A 28 -2.55 -8.92 -9.59
N THR A 29 -3.85 -8.94 -9.91
CA THR A 29 -4.82 -9.85 -9.27
C THR A 29 -4.41 -11.32 -9.43
N THR A 30 -3.90 -11.69 -10.60
CA THR A 30 -3.40 -13.05 -10.86
C THR A 30 -2.14 -13.34 -10.04
N HIS A 31 -1.23 -12.38 -9.96
CA HIS A 31 -0.04 -12.47 -9.13
C HIS A 31 -0.39 -12.63 -7.65
N LEU A 32 -1.27 -11.79 -7.11
CA LEU A 32 -1.74 -11.88 -5.73
C LEU A 32 -2.29 -13.27 -5.40
N ARG A 33 -3.11 -13.85 -6.29
CA ARG A 33 -3.61 -15.23 -6.12
C ARG A 33 -2.49 -16.27 -6.06
N SER A 34 -1.42 -16.09 -6.85
CA SER A 34 -0.28 -17.00 -6.86
C SER A 34 0.56 -16.92 -5.58
N ILE A 35 0.69 -15.74 -4.97
CA ILE A 35 1.50 -15.56 -3.75
C ILE A 35 0.71 -15.69 -2.46
N ASN A 36 -0.63 -15.58 -2.49
CA ASN A 36 -1.48 -15.64 -1.30
C ASN A 36 -1.20 -16.85 -0.37
N PRO A 37 -0.97 -18.08 -0.90
CA PRO A 37 -0.63 -19.23 -0.05
C PRO A 37 0.69 -19.07 0.73
N LEU A 38 1.59 -18.20 0.27
CA LEU A 38 2.90 -17.94 0.89
C LEU A 38 2.83 -16.83 1.95
N LEU A 39 1.78 -16.00 1.92
CA LEU A 39 1.66 -14.86 2.83
C LEU A 39 1.22 -15.31 4.22
N LYS A 40 1.80 -14.71 5.27
CA LYS A 40 1.30 -14.77 6.65
C LYS A 40 -0.04 -14.03 6.76
N ASP A 41 -0.87 -14.36 7.75
CA ASP A 41 -2.26 -13.85 7.85
C ASP A 41 -2.36 -12.32 7.80
N GLY A 42 -1.46 -11.61 8.47
CA GLY A 42 -1.41 -10.15 8.45
C GLY A 42 -1.16 -9.56 7.05
N TRP A 43 -0.25 -10.16 6.28
CA TRP A 43 0.01 -9.78 4.89
C TRP A 43 -1.16 -10.11 3.96
N ARG A 44 -1.85 -11.23 4.19
CA ARG A 44 -3.08 -11.56 3.45
C ARG A 44 -4.14 -10.49 3.67
N SER A 45 -4.32 -10.03 4.91
CA SER A 45 -5.27 -8.94 5.22
C SER A 45 -4.93 -7.66 4.46
N VAL A 46 -3.67 -7.24 4.42
CA VAL A 46 -3.23 -6.06 3.64
C VAL A 46 -3.46 -6.28 2.14
N ALA A 47 -3.22 -7.49 1.62
CA ALA A 47 -3.40 -7.81 0.21
C ALA A 47 -4.85 -7.70 -0.28
N THR A 48 -5.81 -7.95 0.61
CA THR A 48 -7.23 -7.98 0.27
C THR A 48 -7.97 -6.66 0.50
N GLN A 49 -7.34 -5.71 1.20
CA GLN A 49 -7.96 -4.42 1.48
C GLN A 49 -7.80 -3.50 0.28
N ASP A 50 -8.88 -2.80 -0.05
CA ASP A 50 -8.83 -1.69 -1.00
C ASP A 50 -8.55 -0.41 -0.23
N LEU A 51 -7.31 0.06 -0.34
CA LEU A 51 -6.84 1.30 0.29
C LEU A 51 -6.79 2.45 -0.71
N SER A 52 -7.30 2.25 -1.93
CA SER A 52 -7.32 3.28 -2.97
C SER A 52 -8.14 4.48 -2.48
N ASP A 53 -7.67 5.68 -2.83
CA ASP A 53 -8.22 6.98 -2.42
C ASP A 53 -8.05 7.36 -0.94
N GLU A 54 -7.49 6.49 -0.08
CA GLU A 54 -7.20 6.88 1.29
C GLU A 54 -6.07 7.90 1.38
N VAL A 55 -6.22 8.88 2.28
CA VAL A 55 -5.22 9.92 2.51
C VAL A 55 -4.18 9.43 3.51
N LEU A 56 -2.90 9.48 3.14
CA LEU A 56 -1.78 9.18 4.04
C LEU A 56 -1.57 10.34 5.02
N GLN A 57 -1.95 10.13 6.27
CA GLN A 57 -1.81 11.13 7.34
C GLN A 57 -0.43 11.09 7.97
N VAL A 58 0.09 9.88 8.21
CA VAL A 58 1.39 9.67 8.85
C VAL A 58 2.13 8.54 8.13
N ALA A 59 3.41 8.75 7.85
CA ALA A 59 4.34 7.69 7.49
C ALA A 59 5.59 7.84 8.35
N GLU A 60 5.71 7.02 9.38
CA GLU A 60 6.79 7.13 10.35
C GLU A 60 7.54 5.82 10.56
N ARG A 61 8.79 5.96 10.99
CA ARG A 61 9.66 4.86 11.40
C ARG A 61 10.05 5.07 12.87
N PRO A 62 9.16 4.71 13.82
CA PRO A 62 9.39 4.97 15.24
C PRO A 62 10.55 4.15 15.81
N ALA A 63 10.86 3.01 15.20
CA ALA A 63 12.00 2.17 15.53
C ALA A 63 12.66 1.64 14.25
N PHE A 64 13.91 1.18 14.35
CA PHE A 64 14.64 0.67 13.19
C PHE A 64 13.89 -0.49 12.49
N ASP A 65 13.23 -1.35 13.24
CA ASP A 65 12.52 -2.53 12.76
C ASP A 65 11.00 -2.32 12.60
N GLN A 66 10.50 -1.10 12.74
CA GLN A 66 9.07 -0.80 12.71
C GLN A 66 8.74 0.42 11.84
N VAL A 67 7.70 0.28 11.01
CA VAL A 67 7.09 1.38 10.25
C VAL A 67 5.60 1.42 10.57
N ILE A 68 5.06 2.63 10.73
CA ILE A 68 3.63 2.89 10.90
C ILE A 68 3.18 3.78 9.75
N LEU A 69 2.12 3.36 9.06
CA LEU A 69 1.41 4.16 8.06
C LEU A 69 0.00 4.40 8.59
N GLU A 70 -0.32 5.64 8.91
CA GLU A 70 -1.67 6.05 9.27
C GLU A 70 -2.35 6.65 8.05
N LEU A 71 -3.47 6.04 7.69
CA LEU A 71 -4.40 6.47 6.68
C LEU A 71 -5.64 7.05 7.35
N GLU A 72 -6.51 7.69 6.57
CA GLU A 72 -7.74 8.27 7.10
C GLU A 72 -8.62 7.23 7.82
N SER A 73 -8.75 6.02 7.26
CA SER A 73 -9.61 4.96 7.82
C SER A 73 -8.83 3.73 8.30
N HIS A 74 -7.51 3.68 8.10
CA HIS A 74 -6.70 2.53 8.46
C HIS A 74 -5.37 2.88 9.11
N VAL A 75 -4.87 1.97 9.92
CA VAL A 75 -3.50 2.03 10.43
C VAL A 75 -2.79 0.74 10.07
N LEU A 76 -1.68 0.85 9.33
CA LEU A 76 -0.80 -0.25 8.99
C LEU A 76 0.45 -0.21 9.86
N ILE A 77 0.72 -1.31 10.53
CA ILE A 77 1.92 -1.49 11.35
C ILE A 77 2.76 -2.61 10.73
N LEU A 78 3.96 -2.26 10.31
CA LEU A 78 4.94 -3.16 9.69
C LEU A 78 6.06 -3.42 10.70
N ARG A 79 6.42 -4.70 10.92
CA ARG A 79 7.45 -5.12 11.88
C ARG A 79 8.49 -6.04 11.25
N GLY A 80 9.67 -6.12 11.86
CA GLY A 80 10.81 -6.80 11.26
C GLY A 80 11.27 -6.08 9.99
N VAL A 81 11.14 -4.75 9.96
CA VAL A 81 11.45 -3.93 8.78
C VAL A 81 12.95 -4.03 8.47
N ARG A 82 13.27 -4.54 7.28
CA ARG A 82 14.64 -4.64 6.76
C ARG A 82 15.03 -3.42 5.94
N GLN A 83 14.08 -2.90 5.16
CA GLN A 83 14.26 -1.73 4.31
C GLN A 83 12.98 -0.90 4.31
N ALA A 84 13.14 0.42 4.36
CA ALA A 84 12.02 1.36 4.27
C ALA A 84 12.45 2.62 3.55
N ARG A 85 11.66 3.00 2.54
CA ARG A 85 11.71 4.28 1.85
C ARG A 85 10.33 4.92 2.03
N LEU A 86 10.28 5.93 2.89
CA LEU A 86 9.08 6.70 3.20
C LEU A 86 9.12 8.04 2.43
N PRO A 87 7.96 8.62 2.11
CA PRO A 87 7.90 9.94 1.51
C PRO A 87 8.42 10.99 2.49
N GLU A 88 8.96 12.08 1.96
CA GLU A 88 9.25 13.25 2.78
C GLU A 88 7.93 13.90 3.21
N PRO A 89 7.87 14.55 4.39
CA PRO A 89 6.69 15.29 4.80
C PRO A 89 6.32 16.36 3.77
N THR A 90 5.11 16.30 3.24
CA THR A 90 4.55 17.26 2.29
C THR A 90 3.56 18.20 2.98
N VAL A 91 3.30 19.36 2.35
CA VAL A 91 2.29 20.32 2.84
C VAL A 91 0.88 19.73 2.72
N GLU A 92 0.62 19.03 1.63
CA GLU A 92 -0.64 18.31 1.39
C GLU A 92 -0.40 16.80 1.53
N PRO A 93 -1.19 16.09 2.35
CA PRO A 93 -1.02 14.66 2.54
C PRO A 93 -1.40 13.93 1.24
N PRO A 94 -0.53 13.06 0.71
CA PRO A 94 -0.78 12.41 -0.56
C PRO A 94 -1.83 11.30 -0.40
N SER A 95 -2.62 11.06 -1.46
CA SER A 95 -3.58 9.96 -1.49
C SER A 95 -2.94 8.67 -1.98
N TRP A 96 -3.45 7.55 -1.54
CA TRP A 96 -3.04 6.22 -1.95
C TRP A 96 -3.71 5.88 -3.27
N ILE A 97 -2.94 5.66 -4.34
CA ILE A 97 -3.49 5.28 -5.65
C ILE A 97 -3.72 3.77 -5.69
N CYS A 98 -2.70 3.01 -5.31
CA CYS A 98 -2.72 1.55 -5.27
C CYS A 98 -1.50 1.03 -4.52
N HIS A 99 -1.54 -0.24 -4.14
CA HIS A 99 -0.38 -0.95 -3.59
C HIS A 99 -0.14 -2.30 -4.24
N GLU A 100 1.12 -2.71 -4.12
CA GLU A 100 1.63 -4.01 -4.50
C GLU A 100 2.22 -4.74 -3.31
N ILE A 101 2.04 -6.05 -3.29
CA ILE A 101 2.68 -6.95 -2.33
C ILE A 101 3.49 -7.97 -3.11
N HIS A 102 4.77 -8.10 -2.77
CA HIS A 102 5.70 -9.02 -3.40
C HIS A 102 6.41 -9.85 -2.32
N VAL A 103 6.45 -11.18 -2.51
CA VAL A 103 7.28 -12.05 -1.66
C VAL A 103 8.74 -11.86 -2.07
N VAL A 104 9.61 -11.51 -1.12
CA VAL A 104 11.04 -11.30 -1.37
C VAL A 104 11.83 -12.57 -1.07
N ASP A 105 11.58 -13.17 0.10
CA ASP A 105 12.09 -14.47 0.52
C ASP A 105 11.05 -15.16 1.42
N ASP A 106 11.45 -16.25 2.10
CA ASP A 106 10.55 -17.08 2.90
C ASP A 106 9.90 -16.33 4.07
N ASP A 107 10.51 -15.25 4.55
CA ASP A 107 10.05 -14.54 5.75
C ASP A 107 9.71 -13.07 5.52
N THR A 108 10.15 -12.47 4.42
CA THR A 108 9.98 -11.05 4.12
C THR A 108 9.12 -10.80 2.89
N VAL A 109 8.32 -9.74 3.02
CA VAL A 109 7.40 -9.28 2.00
C VAL A 109 7.62 -7.79 1.79
N GLU A 110 7.65 -7.37 0.53
CA GLU A 110 7.69 -5.97 0.14
C GLU A 110 6.28 -5.44 -0.06
N LEU A 111 5.93 -4.41 0.69
CA LEU A 111 4.83 -3.49 0.38
C LEU A 111 5.38 -2.35 -0.47
N LYS A 112 4.80 -2.16 -1.64
CA LYS A 112 5.02 -0.98 -2.44
C LYS A 112 3.72 -0.21 -2.61
N VAL A 113 3.74 1.09 -2.38
CA VAL A 113 2.58 1.97 -2.48
C VAL A 113 2.86 3.06 -3.48
N LEU A 114 1.98 3.21 -4.46
CA LEU A 114 1.98 4.38 -5.33
C LEU A 114 1.04 5.42 -4.70
N LEU A 115 1.58 6.58 -4.39
CA LEU A 115 0.84 7.71 -3.84
C LEU A 115 0.46 8.71 -4.95
N SER A 116 -0.41 9.70 -4.71
CA SER A 116 -0.62 10.83 -5.63
C SER A 116 0.70 11.55 -5.91
N GLU A 117 1.55 11.66 -4.90
CA GLU A 117 2.89 12.22 -4.96
C GLU A 117 3.90 11.25 -4.33
N GLY A 118 4.87 10.78 -5.12
CA GLY A 118 5.91 9.86 -4.64
C GLY A 118 5.50 8.39 -4.55
N GLU A 119 6.21 7.63 -3.73
CA GLU A 119 5.98 6.20 -3.49
C GLU A 119 6.46 5.84 -2.07
N ILE A 120 5.85 4.80 -1.49
CA ILE A 120 6.35 4.14 -0.28
C ILE A 120 6.89 2.77 -0.69
N ARG A 121 8.03 2.36 -0.15
CA ARG A 121 8.50 0.97 -0.25
C ARG A 121 8.95 0.49 1.11
N VAL A 122 8.41 -0.62 1.59
CA VAL A 122 8.79 -1.22 2.87
C VAL A 122 8.91 -2.73 2.71
N THR A 123 10.05 -3.28 3.10
CA THR A 123 10.27 -4.73 3.19
C THR A 123 10.25 -5.13 4.66
N ALA A 124 9.30 -5.98 5.04
CA ALA A 124 9.05 -6.34 6.43
C ALA A 124 8.63 -7.80 6.58
N GLU A 125 8.75 -8.35 7.79
CA GLU A 125 8.40 -9.73 8.09
C GLU A 125 6.91 -9.87 8.41
N GLU A 126 6.36 -8.89 9.11
CA GLU A 126 4.96 -8.87 9.54
C GLU A 126 4.28 -7.57 9.14
N ALA A 127 2.99 -7.69 8.81
CA ALA A 127 2.09 -6.56 8.65
C ALA A 127 0.84 -6.76 9.50
N ARG A 128 0.31 -5.67 10.06
CA ARG A 128 -1.01 -5.63 10.70
C ARG A 128 -1.75 -4.43 10.17
N ILE A 129 -3.03 -4.60 9.86
CA ILE A 129 -3.91 -3.51 9.45
C ILE A 129 -5.09 -3.45 10.40
N TYR A 130 -5.41 -2.24 10.84
CA TYR A 130 -6.55 -1.93 11.70
C TYR A 130 -7.44 -0.93 10.98
N CYS A 131 -8.75 -1.08 11.08
CA CYS A 131 -9.69 -0.03 10.69
C CYS A 131 -9.78 0.96 11.86
N SER A 132 -9.61 2.26 11.60
CA SER A 132 -9.85 3.29 12.59
C SER A 132 -11.37 3.57 12.64
N ASP A 133 -12.02 3.25 13.76
CA ASP A 133 -13.46 3.51 13.95
C ASP A 133 -13.82 5.02 14.00
N ALA A 134 -12.88 5.92 13.67
CA ALA A 134 -13.05 7.37 13.72
C ALA A 134 -14.09 7.92 12.73
N GLY A 135 -14.55 7.09 11.77
CA GLY A 135 -15.65 7.43 10.84
C GLY A 135 -17.06 7.33 11.44
N ALA A 136 -17.25 6.64 12.57
CA ALA A 136 -18.60 6.47 13.16
C ALA A 136 -19.11 7.72 13.91
N PHE A 137 -18.25 8.69 14.23
CA PHE A 137 -18.59 9.82 15.12
C PHE A 137 -18.82 11.17 14.42
N ARG A 138 -18.63 11.28 13.09
CA ARG A 138 -18.80 12.57 12.36
C ARG A 138 -20.04 12.66 11.47
N ARG A 139 -21.07 11.83 11.71
CA ARG A 139 -22.37 11.91 11.02
C ARG A 139 -23.57 12.27 11.90
N THR A 140 -23.31 12.86 13.06
CA THR A 140 -24.33 13.53 13.89
C THR A 140 -23.74 14.75 14.56
N ALA A 141 -23.73 15.89 13.87
CA ALA A 141 -23.78 17.23 14.44
C ALA A 141 -24.33 18.17 13.38
#